data_AF-G0QW03-F1
#
_entry.id   AF-G0QW03-F1
#
_cell.length_a   1.000
_cell.length_b   1.000
_cell.length_c   1.000
_cell.angle_alpha   90.00
_cell.angle_beta   90.00
_cell.angle_gamma   90.00
#
_symmetry.space_group_name_H-M   'P 1'
#
loop_
_entity.id
_entity.type
_entity.pdbx_description
1 polymer ?
#
loop_
_entity_poly.entity_id
_entity_poly.type
_entity_poly.pdbx_seq_one_letter_code
_entity_poly.pdbx_strand_id
1 'polypeptide(L)'
;MEDGELSDAEIEYELSTQAEKTQNIKRECCRSFYYYHEILQTSESNTIDYKQYSWPIVSPQITRKLAIEILSFLNTNGGAILIGITDLTYKVIGIKLFLKQREEFTKYTECYRLSNKLIKV
;
A
#
# COMPACT_ATOMS: atom_id res chain seq x y z
N MET A 1 -14.91 -41.37 -24.00
CA MET A 1 -14.09 -40.21 -23.58
C MET A 1 -14.49 -39.13 -24.55
N GLU A 2 -15.42 -38.28 -24.13
CA GLU A 2 -15.86 -37.14 -24.92
C GLU A 2 -15.16 -35.93 -24.33
N ASP A 3 -14.38 -35.28 -25.17
CA ASP A 3 -13.58 -34.10 -24.84
C ASP A 3 -14.55 -32.93 -24.91
N GLY A 4 -14.99 -32.45 -23.74
CA GLY A 4 -15.90 -31.31 -23.64
C GLY A 4 -15.14 -30.02 -23.95
N GLU A 5 -15.14 -29.60 -25.22
CA GLU A 5 -14.76 -28.25 -25.62
C GLU A 5 -15.76 -27.26 -25.01
N LEU A 6 -15.27 -26.43 -24.09
CA LEU A 6 -16.04 -25.33 -23.50
C LEU A 6 -16.38 -24.31 -24.60
N SER A 7 -17.61 -23.81 -24.56
CA SER A 7 -18.07 -22.84 -25.56
C SER A 7 -17.40 -21.48 -25.36
N ASP A 8 -17.17 -20.74 -26.44
CA ASP A 8 -16.53 -19.41 -26.42
C ASP A 8 -17.27 -18.42 -25.48
N ALA A 9 -18.58 -18.59 -25.30
CA ALA A 9 -19.40 -17.79 -24.39
C ALA A 9 -19.11 -18.07 -22.90
N GLU A 10 -18.75 -19.30 -22.54
CA GLU A 10 -18.35 -19.66 -21.17
C GLU A 10 -16.95 -19.11 -20.85
N ILE A 11 -16.06 -19.11 -21.85
CA ILE A 11 -14.73 -18.51 -21.74
C ILE A 11 -14.83 -16.97 -21.56
N GLU A 12 -15.68 -16.29 -22.34
CA GLU A 12 -15.92 -14.85 -22.17
C GLU A 12 -16.60 -14.51 -20.83
N TYR A 13 -17.48 -15.37 -20.33
CA TYR A 13 -18.12 -15.21 -19.01
C TYR A 13 -17.12 -15.39 -17.86
N GLU A 14 -16.21 -16.36 -17.94
CA GLU A 14 -15.15 -16.54 -16.94
C GLU A 14 -14.09 -15.43 -17.00
N LEU A 15 -13.71 -14.97 -18.19
CA LEU A 15 -12.79 -13.84 -18.38
C LEU A 15 -13.39 -12.53 -17.85
N SER A 16 -14.69 -12.29 -18.09
CA SER A 16 -15.38 -11.09 -17.59
C SER A 16 -15.58 -11.13 -16.07
N THR A 17 -15.88 -12.28 -15.48
CA THR A 17 -15.98 -12.42 -14.01
C THR A 17 -14.62 -12.31 -13.29
N GLN A 18 -13.51 -12.70 -13.94
CA GLN A 18 -12.16 -12.44 -13.42
C GLN A 18 -11.75 -10.96 -13.57
N ALA A 19 -12.12 -10.31 -14.67
CA ALA A 19 -11.88 -8.88 -14.88
C ALA A 19 -12.68 -8.00 -13.89
N GLU A 20 -13.93 -8.35 -13.58
CA GLU A 20 -14.78 -7.64 -12.62
C GLU A 20 -14.33 -7.81 -11.17
N LYS A 21 -13.79 -8.98 -10.78
CA LYS A 21 -13.15 -9.17 -9.46
C LYS A 21 -11.87 -8.35 -9.29
N THR A 22 -11.23 -7.97 -10.39
CA THR A 22 -9.98 -7.19 -10.37
C THR A 22 -10.23 -5.67 -10.28
N GLN A 23 -11.45 -5.20 -10.54
CA GLN A 23 -11.74 -3.78 -10.72
C GLN A 23 -12.24 -3.01 -9.48
N ASN A 24 -12.35 -3.64 -8.31
CA ASN A 24 -12.77 -2.93 -7.09
C ASN A 24 -11.92 -3.19 -5.85
N ILE A 25 -10.72 -3.73 -6.01
CA ILE A 25 -9.71 -3.69 -4.96
C ILE A 25 -9.02 -2.34 -5.09
N LYS A 26 -9.48 -1.34 -4.32
CA LYS A 26 -8.64 -0.16 -4.06
C LYS A 26 -7.30 -0.71 -3.59
N ARG A 27 -6.25 -0.50 -4.39
CA ARG A 27 -4.90 -0.96 -4.07
C ARG A 27 -4.59 -0.53 -2.64
N GLU A 28 -4.05 -1.45 -1.83
CA GLU A 28 -3.73 -1.19 -0.43
C GLU A 28 -2.86 0.07 -0.27
N CYS A 29 -1.98 0.37 -1.22
CA CYS A 29 -1.22 1.64 -1.28
C CYS A 29 -2.04 2.92 -1.14
N CYS A 30 -3.31 2.86 -1.49
CA CYS A 30 -4.05 4.00 -2.00
C CYS A 30 -5.33 4.27 -1.20
N ARG A 31 -5.48 3.62 -0.04
CA ARG A 31 -6.50 3.93 0.95
C ARG A 31 -6.05 5.03 1.92
N SER A 32 -7.03 5.77 2.43
CA SER A 32 -6.81 6.92 3.30
C SER A 32 -6.70 6.58 4.79
N PHE A 33 -7.10 5.37 5.20
CA PHE A 33 -7.03 4.94 6.60
C PHE A 33 -6.97 3.40 6.73
N TYR A 34 -6.54 2.93 7.90
CA TYR A 34 -6.35 1.53 8.27
C TYR A 34 -6.92 1.31 9.68
N TYR A 35 -7.47 0.13 9.95
CA TYR A 35 -7.90 -0.23 11.31
C TYR A 35 -6.78 -0.91 12.08
N TYR A 36 -6.65 -0.60 13.38
CA TYR A 36 -5.68 -1.29 14.24
C TYR A 36 -6.01 -2.79 14.32
N HIS A 37 -4.98 -3.62 14.14
CA HIS A 37 -5.04 -5.08 14.05
C HIS A 37 -5.74 -5.68 12.83
N GLU A 38 -6.11 -4.87 11.84
CA GLU A 38 -6.55 -5.36 10.53
C GLU A 38 -5.44 -6.21 9.87
N ILE A 39 -5.84 -7.29 9.19
CA ILE A 39 -4.93 -8.13 8.39
C ILE A 39 -5.13 -7.76 6.92
N LEU A 40 -4.06 -7.31 6.28
CA LEU A 40 -4.12 -6.92 4.88
C LEU A 40 -4.19 -8.15 4.00
N GLN A 41 -5.04 -8.11 2.98
CA GLN A 41 -5.24 -9.23 2.08
C GLN A 41 -4.16 -9.31 0.99
N THR A 42 -3.48 -8.19 0.75
CA THR A 42 -2.42 -8.11 -0.26
C THR A 42 -1.08 -8.36 0.40
N SER A 43 -0.28 -9.27 -0.16
CA SER A 43 1.11 -9.48 0.26
C SER A 43 2.01 -8.37 -0.29
N GLU A 44 3.25 -8.31 0.20
CA GLU A 44 4.28 -7.48 -0.43
C GLU A 44 4.46 -7.84 -1.91
N SER A 45 4.83 -6.83 -2.71
CA SER A 45 5.02 -6.95 -4.15
C SER A 45 6.05 -5.93 -4.62
N ASN A 46 6.37 -5.95 -5.92
CA ASN A 46 7.28 -4.98 -6.52
C ASN A 46 6.81 -3.51 -6.44
N THR A 47 5.60 -3.25 -5.93
CA THR A 47 5.04 -1.89 -5.78
C THR A 47 4.51 -1.61 -4.36
N ILE A 48 4.55 -2.58 -3.46
CA ILE A 48 4.07 -2.44 -2.07
C ILE A 48 5.08 -3.12 -1.16
N ASP A 49 5.61 -2.36 -0.21
CA ASP A 49 6.55 -2.84 0.80
C ASP A 49 6.04 -2.49 2.20
N TYR A 50 5.98 -3.50 3.07
CA TYR A 50 5.52 -3.34 4.45
C TYR A 50 6.73 -3.27 5.38
N LYS A 51 6.67 -2.38 6.37
CA LYS A 51 7.74 -2.24 7.34
C LYS A 51 7.21 -1.99 8.74
N GLN A 52 7.72 -2.76 9.70
CA GLN A 52 7.47 -2.52 11.11
C GLN A 52 8.62 -1.76 11.78
N TYR A 53 8.68 -0.43 11.59
CA TYR A 53 9.64 0.41 12.29
C TYR A 53 9.06 1.02 13.58
N SER A 54 9.90 1.14 14.60
CA SER A 54 9.58 1.89 15.82
C SER A 54 9.86 3.38 15.61
N TRP A 55 8.97 4.24 16.13
CA TRP A 55 9.16 5.69 16.07
C TRP A 55 9.79 6.23 17.37
N PRO A 56 10.67 7.24 17.30
CA PRO A 56 11.14 7.93 16.10
C PRO A 56 12.14 7.09 15.29
N ILE A 57 12.10 7.21 13.96
CA ILE A 57 13.08 6.57 13.07
C ILE A 57 14.38 7.39 13.13
N VAL A 58 15.14 7.19 14.21
CA VAL A 58 16.41 7.89 14.45
C VAL A 58 17.63 7.07 14.08
N SER A 59 17.46 5.76 13.85
CA SER A 59 18.57 4.87 13.53
C SER A 59 19.09 5.15 12.12
N PRO A 60 20.38 5.52 11.95
CA PRO A 60 20.97 5.74 10.63
C PRO A 60 20.87 4.51 9.72
N GLN A 61 20.88 3.31 10.31
CA GLN A 61 20.70 2.05 9.57
C GLN A 61 19.31 1.95 8.96
N ILE A 62 18.26 2.31 9.72
CA ILE A 62 16.88 2.29 9.23
C ILE A 62 16.69 3.37 8.15
N THR A 63 17.20 4.57 8.39
CA THR A 63 17.13 5.67 7.40
C THR A 63 17.83 5.30 6.11
N ARG A 64 18.99 4.63 6.17
CA ARG A 64 19.70 4.14 4.98
C ARG A 64 18.90 3.08 4.23
N LYS A 65 18.25 2.15 4.93
CA LYS A 65 17.38 1.13 4.30
C LYS A 65 16.20 1.78 3.56
N LEU A 66 15.49 2.69 4.23
CA LEU A 66 14.40 3.45 3.62
C LEU A 66 14.86 4.23 2.39
N ALA A 67 16.04 4.86 2.44
CA ALA A 67 16.57 5.58 1.29
C ALA A 67 16.82 4.65 0.08
N ILE A 68 17.32 3.44 0.32
CA ILE A 68 17.54 2.44 -0.74
C ILE A 68 16.21 1.95 -1.30
N GLU A 69 15.21 1.68 -0.46
CA GLU A 69 13.86 1.27 -0.89
C GLU A 69 13.19 2.37 -1.74
N ILE A 70 13.25 3.63 -1.28
CA ILE A 70 12.74 4.79 -2.04
C ILE A 70 13.43 4.89 -3.41
N LEU A 71 14.76 4.81 -3.45
CA LEU A 71 15.51 4.83 -4.71
C LEU A 71 15.11 3.67 -5.63
N SER A 72 14.85 2.49 -5.07
CA SER A 72 14.41 1.32 -5.83
C SER A 72 13.05 1.55 -6.47
N PHE A 73 12.09 2.13 -5.74
CA PHE A 73 10.79 2.49 -6.31
C PHE A 73 10.88 3.60 -7.37
N LEU A 74 11.72 4.61 -7.16
CA LEU A 74 11.92 5.69 -8.13
C LEU A 74 12.53 5.20 -9.45
N ASN A 75 13.36 4.16 -9.41
CA ASN A 75 14.00 3.57 -10.60
C ASN A 75 13.20 2.42 -11.23
N THR A 76 12.01 2.11 -10.70
CA THR A 76 11.14 1.03 -11.21
C THR A 76 9.75 1.59 -11.53
N ASN A 77 8.67 0.86 -11.23
CA ASN A 77 7.30 1.27 -11.53
C ASN A 77 6.67 2.15 -10.44
N GLY A 78 7.49 2.77 -9.58
CA GLY A 78 7.02 3.39 -8.36
C GLY A 78 6.53 2.38 -7.33
N GLY A 79 5.99 2.88 -6.22
CA GLY A 79 5.42 2.05 -5.18
C GLY A 79 5.07 2.81 -3.92
N ALA A 80 4.65 2.06 -2.91
CA ALA A 80 4.33 2.58 -1.59
C ALA A 80 5.05 1.76 -0.51
N ILE A 81 5.69 2.48 0.42
CA ILE A 81 6.20 1.92 1.67
C ILE A 81 5.16 2.23 2.75
N LEU A 82 4.60 1.19 3.38
CA LEU A 82 3.66 1.35 4.47
C LEU A 82 4.34 0.98 5.79
N ILE A 83 4.53 1.99 6.65
CA ILE A 83 5.18 1.83 7.95
C ILE A 83 4.14 1.58 9.04
N GLY A 84 4.40 0.60 9.90
CA GLY A 84 3.50 0.17 10.97
C GLY A 84 2.71 -1.10 10.63
N ILE A 85 3.15 -1.87 9.64
CA ILE A 85 2.58 -3.16 9.26
C ILE A 85 3.64 -4.23 9.46
N THR A 86 3.25 -5.39 9.96
CA THR A 86 4.13 -6.54 10.13
C THR A 86 4.32 -7.29 8.82
N ASP A 87 5.56 -7.49 8.40
CA ASP A 87 5.89 -8.15 7.13
C ASP A 87 5.45 -9.64 7.11
N LEU A 88 5.39 -10.29 8.29
CA LEU A 88 5.04 -11.71 8.42
C LEU A 88 3.54 -11.99 8.47
N THR A 89 2.76 -11.10 9.07
CA THR A 89 1.32 -11.31 9.33
C THR A 89 0.44 -10.31 8.63
N TYR A 90 1.04 -9.36 7.91
CA TYR A 90 0.37 -8.25 7.23
C TYR A 90 -0.59 -7.50 8.15
N LYS A 91 -0.26 -7.46 9.44
CA LYS A 91 -1.13 -6.93 10.48
C LYS A 91 -0.79 -5.47 10.73
N VAL A 92 -1.81 -4.63 10.74
CA VAL A 92 -1.67 -3.20 11.05
C VAL A 92 -1.43 -3.05 12.55
N ILE A 93 -0.22 -2.66 12.93
CA ILE A 93 0.13 -2.31 14.31
C ILE A 93 0.14 -0.79 14.49
N GLY A 94 0.39 -0.05 13.40
CA GLY A 94 0.57 1.39 13.41
C GLY A 94 1.82 1.81 14.16
N ILE A 95 1.91 3.11 14.44
CA ILE A 95 3.00 3.73 15.17
C ILE A 95 2.41 4.43 16.39
N LYS A 96 2.99 4.19 17.58
CA LYS A 96 2.63 4.93 18.79
C LYS A 96 3.29 6.31 18.76
N LEU A 97 2.48 7.35 18.54
CA LEU A 97 2.90 8.74 18.54
C LEU A 97 2.42 9.45 19.82
N PHE A 98 3.27 10.28 20.41
CA PHE A 98 2.87 11.22 21.46
C PHE A 98 2.03 12.36 20.87
N LEU A 99 1.26 13.06 21.73
CA LEU A 99 0.37 14.15 21.30
C LEU A 99 1.09 15.20 20.44
N LYS A 100 2.24 15.68 20.91
CA LYS A 100 3.07 16.66 20.18
C LYS A 100 3.53 16.17 18.80
N GLN A 101 3.89 14.89 18.70
CA GLN A 101 4.30 14.29 17.42
C GLN A 101 3.11 14.14 16.47
N ARG A 102 1.94 13.77 16.99
CA ARG A 102 0.72 13.69 16.20
C ARG A 102 0.35 15.05 15.60
N GLU A 103 0.39 16.11 16.41
CA GLU A 103 0.15 17.48 15.96
C GLU A 103 1.12 17.91 14.86
N GLU A 104 2.40 17.55 15.01
CA GLU A 104 3.43 17.82 14.00
C GLU A 104 3.15 17.09 12.68
N PHE A 105 2.80 15.80 12.74
CA PHE A 105 2.39 15.03 11.56
C PHE A 105 1.14 15.59 10.88
N THR A 106 0.14 16.03 11.65
CA THR A 106 -1.07 16.63 11.10
C THR A 106 -0.73 17.83 10.21
N LYS A 107 0.18 18.71 10.64
CA LYS A 107 0.63 19.87 9.85
C LYS A 107 1.18 19.46 8.48
N TYR A 108 2.00 18.40 8.45
CA TYR A 108 2.53 17.88 7.19
C TYR A 108 1.42 17.33 6.29
N THR A 109 0.47 16.56 6.84
CA THR A 109 -0.63 15.98 6.05
C THR A 109 -1.64 17.01 5.54
N GLU A 110 -1.89 18.10 6.29
CA GLU A 110 -2.81 19.17 5.89
C GLU A 110 -2.21 20.06 4.79
N CYS A 111 -0.91 20.36 4.86
CA CYS A 111 -0.19 21.05 3.78
C CYS A 111 -0.31 20.33 2.42
N TYR A 112 -0.24 18.99 2.41
CA TYR A 112 -0.41 18.17 1.19
C TYR A 112 -1.84 18.19 0.64
N ARG A 113 -2.86 18.28 1.51
CA ARG A 113 -4.27 18.37 1.09
C ARG A 113 -4.59 19.69 0.38
N LEU A 114 -3.90 20.78 0.74
CA LEU A 114 -4.08 22.09 0.13
C LEU A 114 -3.33 22.22 -1.21
N SER A 115 -2.16 21.59 -1.34
CA SER A 115 -1.33 21.64 -2.55
C SER A 115 -1.86 20.75 -3.70
N ASN A 116 -2.52 19.63 -3.39
CA ASN A 116 -3.19 18.79 -4.41
C ASN A 116 -4.51 19.37 -4.97
N LYS A 117 -4.98 20.53 -4.47
CA LYS A 117 -6.05 21.32 -5.13
C LYS A 117 -5.52 22.23 -6.24
N LEU A 118 -4.21 22.32 -6.44
CA LEU A 118 -3.55 23.31 -7.29
C LEU A 118 -2.82 22.74 -8.52
N ILE A 119 -3.01 21.46 -8.85
CA ILE A 119 -2.59 20.92 -10.15
C ILE A 119 -3.85 20.60 -10.96
N LYS A 120 -4.36 21.62 -11.63
CA LYS A 120 -5.06 21.44 -12.91
C LYS A 120 -3.99 21.61 -13.98
N VAL A 121 -3.57 20.50 -14.61
CA VAL A 121 -3.01 20.55 -15.97
C VAL A 121 -4.19 20.58 -16.93
#